data_AF-A0A7K3R088-F1
#
_entry.id   AF-A0A7K3R088-F1
#
_cell.length_a   1.000
_cell.length_b   1.000
_cell.length_c   1.000
_cell.angle_alpha   90.00
_cell.angle_beta   90.00
_cell.angle_gamma   90.00
#
_symmetry.space_group_name_H-M   'P 1'
#
loop_
_entity.id
_entity.type
_entity.pdbx_description
1 polymer ?
#
loop_
_entity_poly.entity_id
_entity_poly.type
_entity_poly.pdbx_seq_one_letter_code
_entity_poly.pdbx_strand_id
1 'polypeptide(L)'
;MSVPLPEHEYAYDVCLSFASEQREYVEQVAHALREAGLRFYYANDAQASLWGKELPEHLDDVYRRSALFCVMFVSAAYAAKVWTTHERRSAQARALADPDEYLLPVRFDDTELPGLRPTLGYVDALSTPPERLVALLREKLRLREPSPQRSEAVLAAVPSASRQRAPRPGETVWRVTTGGLVQSSPRVCDGTVYFGSGDCRVWAVEAETGAVRWSVATGGAVWSTPAVADGSVYVGSQDRNVYALDAVTGRERWRITTGAAVWSSPAAVDGTVFVGSRDHHLYAIRAASGHERWRFPTAGDVDSSPVVSDDTVYVGSDDRCLWALDARTGRARWRFRTGDVVRSSPAVHGRSVYVGSDDGFLHAVDVETGAGRWRYRTGGRVRSSPAVAGGTVYVGSHDGNLYALDAATGEERWWKRVGEWLQASPTVVDGTVFLGSDDHGLWALDAVTGEFRRRCETDSVVLTRPAVFGRIACVGGQDGIVRAVRV
;
A
#
# COMPACT_ATOMS: atom_id res chain seq x y z
N MET A 1 -47.39 20.08 18.58
CA MET A 1 -46.75 19.69 17.30
C MET A 1 -45.32 19.31 17.64
N SER A 2 -45.04 18.01 17.59
CA SER A 2 -43.74 17.40 17.88
C SER A 2 -42.73 17.78 16.81
N VAL A 3 -41.70 18.52 17.21
CA VAL A 3 -40.49 18.74 16.40
C VAL A 3 -39.82 17.36 16.23
N PRO A 4 -39.52 16.90 15.02
CA PRO A 4 -38.81 15.64 14.85
C PRO A 4 -37.39 15.80 15.42
N LEU A 5 -36.96 14.85 16.26
CA LEU A 5 -35.57 14.77 16.70
C LEU A 5 -34.66 14.50 15.49
N PRO A 6 -33.43 15.06 15.46
CA PRO A 6 -32.50 14.83 14.37
C PRO A 6 -32.17 13.33 14.26
N GLU A 7 -32.05 12.83 13.03
CA GLU A 7 -31.61 11.46 12.76
C GLU A 7 -30.24 11.24 13.42
N HIS A 8 -30.17 10.30 14.36
CA HIS A 8 -28.89 9.89 14.93
C HIS A 8 -28.08 9.15 13.86
N GLU A 9 -26.99 9.76 13.39
CA GLU A 9 -26.09 9.21 12.36
C GLU A 9 -25.50 7.84 12.75
N TYR A 10 -25.44 7.54 14.06
CA TYR A 10 -24.91 6.29 14.61
C TYR A 10 -25.93 5.58 15.50
N ALA A 11 -25.94 4.24 15.44
CA ALA A 11 -26.77 3.39 16.29
C ALA A 11 -26.33 3.40 17.76
N TYR A 12 -25.02 3.59 18.01
CA TYR A 12 -24.43 3.66 19.34
C TYR A 12 -23.53 4.89 19.49
N ASP A 13 -23.49 5.47 20.69
CA ASP A 13 -22.57 6.54 21.04
C ASP A 13 -21.17 5.98 21.31
N VAL A 14 -21.08 4.79 21.93
CA VAL A 14 -19.81 4.07 22.12
C VAL A 14 -19.97 2.56 21.91
N CYS A 15 -18.95 1.88 21.40
CA CYS A 15 -18.83 0.42 21.50
C CYS A 15 -17.64 0.04 22.40
N LEU A 16 -17.79 -1.07 23.14
CA LEU A 16 -16.79 -1.53 24.11
C LEU A 16 -16.07 -2.75 23.56
N SER A 17 -14.74 -2.68 23.37
CA SER A 17 -13.91 -3.83 22.98
C SER A 17 -12.95 -4.19 24.11
N PHE A 18 -13.03 -5.42 24.62
CA PHE A 18 -12.33 -5.87 25.82
C PHE A 18 -12.04 -7.37 25.82
N ALA A 19 -11.07 -7.81 26.63
CA ALA A 19 -10.81 -9.22 26.88
C ALA A 19 -11.63 -9.69 28.10
N SER A 20 -11.96 -10.98 28.18
CA SER A 20 -12.78 -11.52 29.27
C SER A 20 -12.20 -11.28 30.68
N GLU A 21 -10.89 -11.08 30.80
CA GLU A 21 -10.17 -10.75 32.03
C GLU A 21 -10.52 -9.36 32.58
N GLN A 22 -10.99 -8.44 31.72
CA GLN A 22 -11.44 -7.11 32.12
C GLN A 22 -12.96 -7.05 32.39
N ARG A 23 -13.66 -8.19 32.33
CA ARG A 23 -15.12 -8.24 32.35
C ARG A 23 -15.74 -7.48 33.54
N GLU A 24 -15.23 -7.70 34.75
CA GLU A 24 -15.78 -7.07 35.96
C GLU A 24 -15.77 -5.54 35.87
N TYR A 25 -14.65 -4.96 35.45
CA TYR A 25 -14.52 -3.51 35.26
C TYR A 25 -15.44 -3.01 34.13
N VAL A 26 -15.47 -3.72 33.00
CA VAL A 26 -16.28 -3.32 31.83
C VAL A 26 -17.78 -3.46 32.09
N GLU A 27 -18.22 -4.41 32.91
CA GLU A 27 -19.61 -4.54 33.36
C GLU A 27 -20.04 -3.36 34.23
N GLN A 28 -19.17 -2.90 35.13
CA GLN A 28 -19.41 -1.69 35.92
C GLN A 28 -19.48 -0.44 35.03
N VAL A 29 -18.61 -0.33 34.03
CA VAL A 29 -18.68 0.74 33.02
C VAL A 29 -19.99 0.67 32.23
N ALA A 30 -20.41 -0.52 31.79
CA ALA A 30 -21.68 -0.71 31.08
C ALA A 30 -22.88 -0.34 31.95
N HIS A 31 -22.86 -0.67 33.25
CA HIS A 31 -23.90 -0.25 34.19
C HIS A 31 -23.96 1.27 34.31
N ALA A 32 -22.82 1.92 34.54
CA ALA A 32 -22.72 3.38 34.64
C ALA A 32 -23.10 4.09 33.31
N LEU A 33 -22.80 3.50 32.15
CA LEU A 33 -23.26 4.00 30.84
C LEU A 33 -24.79 3.96 30.72
N ARG A 34 -25.45 2.89 31.20
CA ARG A 34 -26.92 2.79 31.22
C ARG A 34 -27.53 3.84 32.13
N GLU A 35 -26.99 4.03 33.34
CA GLU A 35 -27.46 5.07 34.27
C GLU A 35 -27.26 6.48 33.71
N ALA A 36 -26.19 6.70 32.94
CA ALA A 36 -25.92 7.96 32.26
C ALA A 36 -26.79 8.22 31.02
N GLY A 37 -27.59 7.24 30.58
CA GLY A 37 -28.47 7.32 29.42
C GLY A 37 -27.75 7.31 28.06
N LEU A 38 -26.52 6.78 28.00
CA LEU A 38 -25.77 6.68 26.75
C LEU A 38 -26.12 5.40 25.99
N ARG A 39 -26.18 5.48 24.65
CA ARG A 39 -26.39 4.30 23.80
C ARG A 39 -25.05 3.62 23.58
N PHE A 40 -24.92 2.35 23.94
CA PHE A 40 -23.67 1.64 23.74
C PHE A 40 -23.87 0.20 23.30
N TYR A 41 -22.84 -0.34 22.64
CA TYR A 41 -22.76 -1.76 22.32
C TYR A 41 -21.86 -2.49 23.31
N TYR A 42 -22.40 -3.58 23.88
CA TYR A 42 -21.69 -4.48 24.79
C TYR A 42 -22.00 -5.94 24.42
N ALA A 43 -20.97 -6.66 23.96
CA ALA A 43 -21.13 -7.97 23.31
C ALA A 43 -21.76 -9.05 24.20
N ASN A 44 -21.60 -8.99 25.53
CA ASN A 44 -22.17 -10.00 26.42
C ASN A 44 -23.70 -9.88 26.60
N ASP A 45 -24.29 -8.70 26.39
CA ASP A 45 -25.75 -8.52 26.43
C ASP A 45 -26.44 -8.91 25.11
N ALA A 46 -25.64 -9.13 24.06
CA ALA A 46 -26.12 -9.32 22.70
C ALA A 46 -26.42 -10.80 22.36
N GLN A 47 -26.41 -11.73 23.33
CA GLN A 47 -26.64 -13.16 23.07
C GLN A 47 -27.94 -13.45 22.29
N ALA A 48 -29.03 -12.73 22.59
CA ALA A 48 -30.29 -12.86 21.87
C ALA A 48 -30.26 -12.21 20.47
N SER A 49 -29.46 -11.15 20.27
CA SER A 49 -29.37 -10.41 19.00
C SER A 49 -28.30 -10.95 18.04
N LEU A 50 -27.39 -11.79 18.54
CA LEU A 50 -26.34 -12.50 17.82
C LEU A 50 -26.75 -13.90 17.37
N TRP A 51 -27.82 -14.47 17.92
CA TRP A 51 -28.28 -15.82 17.57
C TRP A 51 -28.66 -15.90 16.09
N GLY A 52 -27.86 -16.65 15.31
CA GLY A 52 -28.11 -16.93 13.89
C GLY A 52 -27.46 -15.95 12.91
N LYS A 53 -26.65 -14.99 13.38
CA LYS A 53 -25.87 -14.08 12.51
C LYS A 53 -24.46 -14.59 12.29
N GLU A 54 -23.89 -14.29 11.12
CA GLU A 54 -22.45 -14.41 10.88
C GLU A 54 -21.71 -13.41 11.77
N LEU A 55 -21.15 -13.94 12.85
CA LEU A 55 -20.49 -13.18 13.90
C LEU A 55 -19.41 -12.20 13.38
N PRO A 56 -18.51 -12.58 12.45
CA PRO A 56 -17.49 -11.66 11.94
C PRO A 56 -18.06 -10.43 11.20
N GLU A 57 -19.12 -10.61 10.40
CA GLU A 57 -19.74 -9.52 9.63
C GLU A 57 -20.49 -8.55 10.54
N HIS A 58 -21.20 -9.09 11.54
CA HIS A 58 -21.92 -8.28 12.51
C HIS A 58 -20.96 -7.43 13.38
N LEU A 59 -19.83 -8.01 13.80
CA LEU A 59 -18.83 -7.27 14.55
C LEU A 59 -18.10 -6.23 13.69
N ASP A 60 -17.82 -6.51 12.40
CA ASP A 60 -17.28 -5.49 11.51
C ASP A 60 -18.25 -4.31 11.40
N ASP A 61 -19.55 -4.55 11.22
CA ASP A 61 -20.53 -3.47 11.15
C ASP A 61 -20.55 -2.61 12.43
N VAL A 62 -20.60 -3.24 13.60
CA VAL A 62 -20.67 -2.53 14.89
C VAL A 62 -19.40 -1.72 15.17
N TYR A 63 -18.22 -2.35 15.06
CA TYR A 63 -16.94 -1.72 15.41
C TYR A 63 -16.34 -0.87 14.28
N ARG A 64 -16.94 -0.88 13.08
CA ARG A 64 -16.50 -0.05 11.96
C ARG A 64 -17.53 1.00 11.55
N ARG A 65 -18.83 0.81 11.78
CA ARG A 65 -19.85 1.69 11.18
C ARG A 65 -20.90 2.17 12.16
N SER A 66 -21.34 1.33 13.10
CA SER A 66 -22.54 1.63 13.89
C SER A 66 -22.31 2.45 15.17
N ALA A 67 -21.08 2.52 15.68
CA ALA A 67 -20.74 3.28 16.88
C ALA A 67 -19.99 4.59 16.57
N LEU A 68 -20.21 5.62 17.38
CA LEU A 68 -19.52 6.90 17.23
C LEU A 68 -18.08 6.86 17.74
N PHE A 69 -17.81 6.25 18.90
CA PHE A 69 -16.47 5.96 19.38
C PHE A 69 -16.29 4.48 19.71
N CYS A 70 -15.06 3.98 19.60
CA CYS A 70 -14.67 2.66 20.08
C CYS A 70 -13.78 2.80 21.32
N VAL A 71 -14.28 2.35 22.47
CA VAL A 71 -13.52 2.28 23.72
C VAL A 71 -12.80 0.94 23.78
N MET A 72 -11.47 0.98 23.74
CA MET A 72 -10.64 -0.22 23.75
C MET A 72 -10.00 -0.41 25.13
N PHE A 73 -10.32 -1.51 25.80
CA PHE A 73 -9.76 -1.88 27.09
C PHE A 73 -8.49 -2.70 26.88
N VAL A 74 -7.36 -2.00 26.86
CA VAL A 74 -6.04 -2.52 26.50
C VAL A 74 -5.39 -3.21 27.71
N SER A 75 -5.00 -4.46 27.51
CA SER A 75 -4.24 -5.28 28.45
C SER A 75 -3.40 -6.32 27.68
N ALA A 76 -2.47 -6.99 28.36
CA ALA A 76 -1.74 -8.12 27.79
C ALA A 76 -2.70 -9.23 27.30
N ALA A 77 -3.79 -9.47 28.05
CA ALA A 77 -4.83 -10.44 27.68
C ALA A 77 -5.62 -10.00 26.43
N TYR A 78 -5.88 -8.70 26.28
CA TYR A 78 -6.51 -8.13 25.09
C TYR A 78 -5.63 -8.26 23.86
N ALA A 79 -4.31 -8.12 24.00
CA ALA A 79 -3.36 -8.26 22.90
C ALA A 79 -3.19 -9.72 22.43
N ALA A 80 -3.32 -10.70 23.33
CA ALA A 80 -3.04 -12.11 23.06
C ALA A 80 -4.21 -12.88 22.41
N LYS A 81 -5.45 -12.38 22.48
CA LYS A 81 -6.63 -13.12 21.99
C LYS A 81 -6.92 -12.89 20.51
N VAL A 82 -7.27 -13.99 19.82
CA VAL A 82 -7.62 -13.98 18.39
C VAL A 82 -8.93 -13.22 18.13
N TRP A 83 -9.88 -13.28 19.05
CA TRP A 83 -11.19 -12.62 18.92
C TRP A 83 -11.11 -11.09 18.95
N THR A 84 -10.35 -10.53 19.90
CA THR A 84 -10.07 -9.09 19.99
C THR A 84 -9.26 -8.59 18.78
N THR A 85 -8.61 -9.49 18.02
CA THR A 85 -7.90 -9.13 16.79
C THR A 85 -8.85 -8.73 15.66
N HIS A 86 -10.04 -9.32 15.57
CA HIS A 86 -11.04 -8.95 14.55
C HIS A 86 -11.70 -7.60 14.87
N GLU A 87 -12.20 -7.42 16.10
CA GLU A 87 -12.76 -6.14 16.57
C GLU A 87 -11.73 -5.00 16.47
N ARG A 88 -10.49 -5.26 16.90
CA ARG A 88 -9.37 -4.30 16.79
C ARG A 88 -9.07 -3.97 15.34
N ARG A 89 -9.03 -4.95 14.42
CA ARG A 89 -8.78 -4.69 13.00
C ARG A 89 -9.88 -3.85 12.37
N SER A 90 -11.15 -4.10 12.70
CA SER A 90 -12.28 -3.31 12.19
C SER A 90 -12.29 -1.89 12.74
N ALA A 91 -12.05 -1.72 14.05
CA ALA A 91 -11.96 -0.41 14.69
C ALA A 91 -10.75 0.39 14.20
N GLN A 92 -9.59 -0.27 14.02
CA GLN A 92 -8.40 0.32 13.40
C GLN A 92 -8.63 0.66 11.93
N ALA A 93 -9.32 -0.19 11.16
CA ALA A 93 -9.65 0.09 9.77
C ALA A 93 -10.51 1.35 9.62
N ARG A 94 -11.43 1.62 10.56
CA ARG A 94 -12.15 2.91 10.61
C ARG A 94 -11.23 4.06 11.02
N ALA A 95 -10.49 3.91 12.11
CA ALA A 95 -9.59 4.97 12.60
C ALA A 95 -8.49 5.35 11.60
N LEU A 96 -8.14 4.45 10.67
CA LEU A 96 -7.22 4.70 9.57
C LEU A 96 -7.90 5.34 8.34
N ALA A 97 -9.21 5.23 8.21
CA ALA A 97 -9.99 5.71 7.06
C ALA A 97 -10.73 7.03 7.32
N ASP A 98 -10.94 7.39 8.58
CA ASP A 98 -11.68 8.59 9.03
C ASP A 98 -10.74 9.50 9.84
N PRO A 99 -10.62 10.80 9.49
CA PRO A 99 -9.77 11.75 10.24
C PRO A 99 -10.32 12.12 11.63
N ASP A 100 -11.58 11.81 11.92
CA ASP A 100 -12.18 12.10 13.22
C ASP A 100 -11.66 11.13 14.30
N GLU A 101 -11.54 11.65 15.53
CA GLU A 101 -11.17 10.83 16.68
C GLU A 101 -12.17 9.68 16.85
N TYR A 102 -11.69 8.43 16.78
CA TYR A 102 -12.55 7.25 16.87
C TYR A 102 -12.15 6.30 18.01
N LEU A 103 -10.85 6.05 18.19
CA LEU A 103 -10.33 5.12 19.18
C LEU A 103 -10.06 5.82 20.52
N LEU A 104 -10.65 5.30 21.59
CA LEU A 104 -10.47 5.78 22.97
C LEU A 104 -9.83 4.68 23.83
N PRO A 105 -8.50 4.67 24.00
CA PRO A 105 -7.80 3.62 24.73
C PRO A 105 -7.97 3.79 26.25
N VAL A 106 -8.29 2.68 26.92
CA VAL A 106 -8.33 2.53 28.37
C VAL A 106 -7.33 1.44 28.75
N ARG A 107 -6.23 1.77 29.41
CA ARG A 107 -5.11 0.86 29.67
C ARG A 107 -5.16 0.27 31.07
N PHE A 108 -4.99 -1.05 31.19
CA PHE A 108 -4.81 -1.76 32.47
C PHE A 108 -3.35 -2.04 32.79
N ASP A 109 -2.48 -1.93 31.78
CA ASP A 109 -1.04 -2.16 31.85
C ASP A 109 -0.35 -1.40 30.71
N ASP A 110 0.98 -1.48 30.65
CA ASP A 110 1.80 -0.82 29.62
C ASP A 110 1.81 -1.58 28.27
N THR A 111 0.84 -2.47 28.03
CA THR A 111 0.80 -3.25 26.79
C THR A 111 0.67 -2.33 25.57
N GLU A 112 1.57 -2.56 24.61
CA GLU A 112 1.52 -1.95 23.30
C GLU A 112 0.68 -2.79 22.34
N LEU A 113 -0.25 -2.14 21.63
CA LEU A 113 -1.04 -2.79 20.60
C LEU A 113 -0.49 -2.40 19.22
N PRO A 114 -0.18 -3.36 18.34
CA PRO A 114 0.13 -3.08 16.95
C PRO A 114 -0.97 -2.20 16.32
N GLY A 115 -0.58 -1.07 15.73
CA GLY A 115 -1.50 -0.09 15.12
C GLY A 115 -2.01 1.03 16.04
N LEU A 116 -1.71 1.01 17.35
CA LEU A 116 -1.83 2.19 18.21
C LEU A 116 -0.47 2.83 18.42
N ARG A 117 -0.38 4.15 18.23
CA ARG A 117 0.84 4.90 18.56
C ARG A 117 1.01 4.96 20.09
N PRO A 118 2.22 4.78 20.64
CA PRO A 118 2.48 4.96 22.08
C PRO A 118 2.17 6.36 22.60
N THR A 119 2.12 7.35 21.70
CA THR A 119 1.81 8.76 22.00
C THR A 119 0.32 9.10 21.98
N LEU A 120 -0.57 8.14 21.66
CA LEU A 120 -2.01 8.35 21.72
C LEU A 120 -2.45 8.51 23.18
N GLY A 121 -3.20 9.57 23.48
CA GLY A 121 -3.74 9.78 24.83
C GLY A 121 -4.61 8.61 25.26
N TYR A 122 -4.46 8.17 26.50
CA TYR A 122 -5.18 7.04 27.08
C TYR A 122 -5.73 7.39 28.46
N VAL A 123 -6.71 6.63 28.91
CA VAL A 123 -7.17 6.63 30.30
C VAL A 123 -6.55 5.45 31.02
N ASP A 124 -5.92 5.68 32.15
CA ASP A 124 -5.40 4.62 33.00
C ASP A 124 -6.52 4.02 33.85
N ALA A 125 -6.84 2.75 33.63
CA ALA A 125 -7.90 2.01 34.32
C ALA A 125 -7.55 1.71 35.79
N LEU A 126 -6.27 1.72 36.16
CA LEU A 126 -5.84 1.48 37.54
C LEU A 126 -6.11 2.68 38.45
N SER A 127 -6.11 3.89 37.88
CA SER A 127 -6.33 5.14 38.59
C SER A 127 -7.68 5.81 38.28
N THR A 128 -8.46 5.25 37.36
CA THR A 128 -9.78 5.78 36.97
C THR A 128 -10.89 4.80 37.33
N PRO A 129 -11.80 5.12 38.26
CA PRO A 129 -12.96 4.26 38.52
C PRO A 129 -13.99 4.32 37.37
N PRO A 130 -14.85 3.31 37.19
CA PRO A 130 -15.81 3.23 36.09
C PRO A 130 -16.70 4.47 35.91
N GLU A 131 -17.20 5.05 36.99
CA GLU A 131 -18.06 6.24 36.96
C GLU A 131 -17.30 7.47 36.43
N ARG A 132 -16.01 7.57 36.77
CA ARG A 132 -15.14 8.64 36.28
C ARG A 132 -14.85 8.47 34.79
N LEU A 133 -14.65 7.24 34.32
CA LEU A 133 -14.50 6.95 32.89
C LEU A 133 -15.77 7.35 32.11
N VAL A 134 -16.96 7.01 32.62
CA VAL A 134 -18.22 7.42 32.00
C VAL A 134 -18.41 8.94 32.00
N ALA A 135 -17.98 9.63 33.06
CA ALA A 135 -17.98 11.09 33.09
C ALA A 135 -17.09 11.70 31.98
N LEU A 136 -15.90 11.14 31.74
CA LEU A 136 -15.01 11.55 30.65
C LEU A 136 -15.63 11.29 29.28
N LEU A 137 -16.31 10.14 29.10
CA LEU A 137 -17.02 9.83 27.85
C LEU A 137 -18.16 10.81 27.57
N ARG A 138 -18.92 11.21 28.59
CA ARG A 138 -19.97 12.24 28.44
C ARG A 138 -19.39 13.59 28.06
N GLU A 139 -18.27 13.98 28.66
CA GLU A 139 -17.57 15.22 28.29
C GLU A 139 -17.07 15.16 26.85
N LYS A 140 -16.48 14.03 26.44
CA LYS A 140 -16.00 13.80 25.07
C LYS A 140 -17.12 13.91 24.05
N LEU A 141 -18.29 13.33 24.34
CA LEU A 141 -19.49 13.42 23.49
C LEU A 141 -20.02 14.86 23.39
N ARG A 142 -20.05 15.60 24.51
CA ARG A 142 -20.48 17.01 24.55
C ARG A 142 -19.57 17.95 23.78
N LEU A 143 -18.26 17.72 23.79
CA LEU A 143 -17.30 18.53 23.03
C LEU A 143 -17.48 18.43 21.51
N ARG A 144 -18.21 17.40 21.03
CA ARG A 144 -18.59 17.24 19.62
C ARG A 144 -19.92 17.92 19.27
N GLU A 145 -20.74 18.27 20.26
CA GLU A 145 -21.94 19.08 20.02
C GLU A 145 -21.53 20.53 19.72
N PRO A 146 -21.99 21.14 18.61
CA PRO A 146 -21.69 22.53 18.32
C PRO A 146 -22.31 23.43 19.40
N SER A 147 -21.48 23.98 20.28
CA SER A 147 -21.94 24.90 21.33
C SER A 147 -22.29 26.28 20.73
N PRO A 148 -23.47 26.87 21.03
CA PRO A 148 -24.00 28.06 20.36
C PRO A 148 -23.34 29.40 20.75
N GLN A 149 -22.14 29.41 21.36
CA GLN A 149 -21.54 30.61 21.94
C GLN A 149 -20.14 31.00 21.44
N ARG A 150 -19.66 30.45 20.31
CA ARG A 150 -18.42 30.91 19.68
C ARG A 150 -18.66 31.58 18.32
N SER A 151 -19.51 32.57 18.33
CA SER A 151 -19.57 33.61 17.30
C SER A 151 -19.27 34.95 17.96
N GLU A 152 -18.24 35.62 17.43
CA GLU A 152 -17.76 36.99 17.68
C GLU A 152 -16.45 37.14 18.47
N ALA A 153 -15.59 37.97 17.86
CA ALA A 153 -14.31 38.50 18.32
C ALA A 153 -13.10 37.54 18.31
N VAL A 154 -12.45 37.40 17.15
CA VAL A 154 -11.13 38.02 16.83
C VAL A 154 -10.97 38.01 15.31
N LEU A 155 -11.40 39.09 14.64
CA LEU A 155 -10.99 39.42 13.28
C LEU A 155 -9.96 40.55 13.38
N ALA A 156 -8.69 40.18 13.40
CA ALA A 156 -7.59 41.09 13.11
C ALA A 156 -6.62 40.40 12.14
N ALA A 157 -6.77 40.79 10.88
CA ALA A 157 -5.84 40.71 9.76
C ALA A 157 -4.71 39.66 9.81
N VAL A 158 -4.97 38.50 9.20
CA VAL A 158 -3.96 37.74 8.46
C VAL A 158 -4.51 37.58 7.03
N PRO A 159 -3.74 37.86 5.96
CA PRO A 159 -4.24 37.76 4.60
C PRO A 159 -4.72 36.33 4.35
N SER A 160 -5.90 36.21 3.77
CA SER A 160 -6.54 34.94 3.41
C SER A 160 -5.61 34.11 2.53
N ALA A 161 -5.07 33.02 3.09
CA ALA A 161 -4.78 31.85 2.28
C ALA A 161 -6.12 31.43 1.66
N SER A 162 -6.18 31.50 0.34
CA SER A 162 -7.32 31.11 -0.46
C SER A 162 -7.83 29.75 0.02
N ARG A 163 -9.12 29.66 0.37
CA ARG A 163 -9.80 28.36 0.52
C ARG A 163 -9.76 27.69 -0.85
N GLN A 164 -8.71 26.92 -1.11
CA GLN A 164 -8.62 26.11 -2.31
C GLN A 164 -9.75 25.08 -2.24
N ARG A 165 -10.56 25.04 -3.31
CA ARG A 165 -11.59 24.02 -3.48
C ARG A 165 -10.93 22.64 -3.36
N ALA A 166 -11.57 21.70 -2.67
CA ALA A 166 -11.12 20.32 -2.67
C ALA A 166 -10.91 19.85 -4.14
N PRO A 167 -9.74 19.27 -4.49
CA PRO A 167 -9.44 18.86 -5.85
C PRO A 167 -10.55 17.94 -6.38
N ARG A 168 -11.03 18.17 -7.60
CA ARG A 168 -11.95 17.22 -8.26
C ARG A 168 -11.18 15.96 -8.65
N PRO A 169 -11.86 14.81 -8.85
CA PRO A 169 -11.21 13.65 -9.46
C PRO A 169 -10.53 14.06 -10.78
N GLY A 170 -9.28 13.65 -10.97
CA GLY A 170 -8.39 14.05 -12.06
C GLY A 170 -7.53 15.30 -11.80
N GLU A 171 -7.81 16.07 -10.74
CA GLU A 171 -6.98 17.22 -10.38
C GLU A 171 -5.79 16.80 -9.50
N THR A 172 -4.65 17.45 -9.71
CA THR A 172 -3.47 17.27 -8.87
C THR A 172 -3.75 17.81 -7.47
N VAL A 173 -3.53 16.99 -6.45
CA VAL A 173 -3.66 17.35 -5.02
C VAL A 173 -2.40 18.06 -4.56
N TRP A 174 -1.22 17.50 -4.85
CA TRP A 174 0.07 18.11 -4.54
C TRP A 174 1.14 17.71 -5.57
N ARG A 175 2.23 18.49 -5.59
CA ARG A 175 3.41 18.24 -6.42
C ARG A 175 4.68 18.36 -5.57
N VAL A 176 5.63 17.46 -5.81
CA VAL A 176 6.98 17.53 -5.26
C VAL A 176 7.97 17.55 -6.41
N THR A 177 8.74 18.63 -6.51
CA THR A 177 9.77 18.80 -7.53
C THR A 177 11.09 18.26 -7.01
N THR A 178 11.71 17.36 -7.78
CA THR A 178 13.06 16.85 -7.53
C THR A 178 14.06 17.50 -8.50
N GLY A 179 15.36 17.26 -8.31
CA GLY A 179 16.40 17.81 -9.19
C GLY A 179 16.61 17.05 -10.50
N GLY A 180 15.86 15.97 -10.77
CA GLY A 180 16.11 15.05 -11.88
C GLY A 180 14.92 14.13 -12.16
N LEU A 181 15.01 13.29 -13.19
CA LEU A 181 13.89 12.46 -13.66
C LEU A 181 13.37 11.52 -12.56
N VAL A 182 12.05 11.35 -12.42
CA VAL A 182 11.47 10.32 -11.54
C VAL A 182 11.04 9.11 -12.37
N GLN A 183 11.93 8.12 -12.47
CA GLN A 183 11.65 6.83 -13.14
C GLN A 183 11.29 5.70 -12.16
N SER A 184 11.63 5.86 -10.88
CA SER A 184 11.17 4.98 -9.81
C SER A 184 9.67 5.09 -9.67
N SER A 185 8.96 3.96 -9.60
CA SER A 185 7.56 4.00 -9.22
C SER A 185 7.44 4.46 -7.76
N PRO A 186 6.50 5.35 -7.41
CA PRO A 186 6.25 5.68 -6.02
C PRO A 186 5.77 4.44 -5.25
N ARG A 187 6.13 4.32 -3.97
CA ARG A 187 5.63 3.29 -3.05
C ARG A 187 5.00 3.94 -1.85
N VAL A 188 3.72 3.64 -1.58
CA VAL A 188 3.03 4.15 -0.38
C VAL A 188 3.07 3.10 0.73
N CYS A 189 3.47 3.50 1.93
CA CYS A 189 3.43 2.70 3.15
C CYS A 189 3.25 3.63 4.36
N ASP A 190 2.30 3.32 5.23
CA ASP A 190 2.02 4.05 6.47
C ASP A 190 1.91 5.59 6.30
N GLY A 191 1.17 6.01 5.27
CA GLY A 191 0.95 7.43 4.95
C GLY A 191 2.20 8.15 4.41
N THR A 192 3.25 7.43 4.03
CA THR A 192 4.47 7.97 3.40
C THR A 192 4.60 7.43 1.98
N VAL A 193 4.92 8.31 1.04
CA VAL A 193 5.29 7.97 -0.33
C VAL A 193 6.81 7.99 -0.42
N TYR A 194 7.40 6.86 -0.80
CA TYR A 194 8.83 6.68 -1.04
C TYR A 194 9.11 6.58 -2.53
N PHE A 195 10.15 7.25 -3.03
CA PHE A 195 10.56 7.14 -4.43
C PHE A 195 12.03 7.53 -4.62
N GLY A 196 12.66 6.96 -5.65
CA GLY A 196 13.98 7.39 -6.13
C GLY A 196 13.90 8.46 -7.22
N SER A 197 14.95 9.25 -7.39
CA SER A 197 15.07 10.23 -8.47
C SER A 197 16.46 10.20 -9.15
N GLY A 198 16.48 10.69 -10.38
CA GLY A 198 17.68 10.95 -11.17
C GLY A 198 18.58 12.04 -10.59
N ASP A 199 18.11 12.79 -9.59
CA ASP A 199 18.94 13.72 -8.81
C ASP A 199 19.88 13.02 -7.80
N CYS A 200 20.01 11.69 -7.90
CA CYS A 200 20.79 10.86 -7.00
C CYS A 200 20.29 10.94 -5.55
N ARG A 201 18.95 10.93 -5.37
CA ARG A 201 18.34 10.89 -4.03
C ARG A 201 17.21 9.87 -3.94
N VAL A 202 17.02 9.41 -2.71
CA VAL A 202 15.78 8.77 -2.24
C VAL A 202 14.98 9.80 -1.47
N TRP A 203 13.69 9.87 -1.75
CA TRP A 203 12.75 10.80 -1.14
C TRP A 203 11.69 10.05 -0.36
N ALA A 204 11.29 10.63 0.77
CA ALA A 204 10.10 10.26 1.51
C ALA A 204 9.24 11.50 1.75
N VAL A 205 7.99 11.45 1.30
CA VAL A 205 7.04 12.55 1.43
C VAL A 205 5.74 12.05 2.04
N GLU A 206 5.02 12.91 2.72
CA GLU A 206 3.70 12.58 3.25
C GLU A 206 2.72 12.35 2.10
N ALA A 207 1.95 11.26 2.18
CA ALA A 207 1.04 10.86 1.11
C ALA A 207 -0.07 11.87 0.86
N GLU A 208 -0.56 12.52 1.91
CA GLU A 208 -1.72 13.43 1.80
C GLU A 208 -1.34 14.84 1.35
N THR A 209 -0.16 15.32 1.77
CA THR A 209 0.23 16.73 1.59
C THR A 209 1.39 16.92 0.62
N GLY A 210 2.16 15.86 0.35
CA GLY A 210 3.43 15.96 -0.37
C GLY A 210 4.55 16.60 0.45
N ALA A 211 4.35 16.87 1.75
CA ALA A 211 5.38 17.46 2.60
C ALA A 211 6.58 16.50 2.71
N VAL A 212 7.78 17.03 2.45
CA VAL A 212 9.02 16.23 2.52
C VAL A 212 9.30 15.84 3.97
N ARG A 213 9.32 14.54 4.26
CA ARG A 213 9.74 14.00 5.56
C ARG A 213 11.25 13.92 5.65
N TRP A 214 11.88 13.35 4.62
CA TRP A 214 13.32 13.30 4.48
C TRP A 214 13.71 13.08 3.01
N SER A 215 14.97 13.40 2.69
CA SER A 215 15.60 12.96 1.45
C SER A 215 17.07 12.66 1.69
N VAL A 216 17.58 11.63 1.04
CA VAL A 216 18.92 11.07 1.27
C VAL A 216 19.65 10.98 -0.05
N ALA A 217 20.88 11.48 -0.10
CA ALA A 217 21.71 11.38 -1.29
C ALA A 217 22.32 9.98 -1.42
N THR A 218 22.30 9.47 -2.65
CA THR A 218 23.08 8.33 -3.12
C THR A 218 24.22 8.84 -4.00
N GLY A 219 25.14 7.97 -4.40
CA GLY A 219 26.24 8.31 -5.32
C GLY A 219 25.83 8.33 -6.80
N GLY A 220 24.61 7.89 -7.12
CA GLY A 220 24.09 7.77 -8.47
C GLY A 220 22.56 7.76 -8.49
N ALA A 221 21.96 7.80 -9.68
CA ALA A 221 20.52 7.87 -9.82
C ALA A 221 19.80 6.65 -9.21
N VAL A 222 18.62 6.88 -8.64
CA VAL A 222 17.78 5.84 -8.04
C VAL A 222 16.56 5.63 -8.92
N TRP A 223 16.65 4.67 -9.85
CA TRP A 223 15.54 4.31 -10.75
C TRP A 223 14.75 3.10 -10.26
N SER A 224 15.31 2.35 -9.30
CA SER A 224 14.62 1.23 -8.66
C SER A 224 13.42 1.74 -7.86
N THR A 225 12.31 1.00 -7.92
CA THR A 225 11.14 1.26 -7.07
C THR A 225 11.47 0.82 -5.63
N PRO A 226 11.28 1.66 -4.60
CA PRO A 226 11.58 1.27 -3.23
C PRO A 226 10.72 0.12 -2.72
N ALA A 227 11.35 -0.84 -2.05
CA ALA A 227 10.66 -1.84 -1.23
C ALA A 227 10.67 -1.39 0.22
N VAL A 228 9.51 -1.45 0.88
CA VAL A 228 9.36 -1.07 2.29
C VAL A 228 8.93 -2.30 3.09
N ALA A 229 9.75 -2.68 4.06
CA ALA A 229 9.49 -3.80 4.97
C ALA A 229 10.23 -3.58 6.30
N ASP A 230 9.63 -4.00 7.42
CA ASP A 230 10.25 -3.99 8.75
C ASP A 230 10.89 -2.64 9.14
N GLY A 231 10.18 -1.54 8.84
CA GLY A 231 10.63 -0.18 9.09
C GLY A 231 11.86 0.25 8.28
N SER A 232 12.20 -0.47 7.21
CA SER A 232 13.29 -0.12 6.29
C SER A 232 12.77 0.16 4.89
N VAL A 233 13.49 1.01 4.16
CA VAL A 233 13.32 1.28 2.74
C VAL A 233 14.54 0.74 2.01
N TYR A 234 14.34 -0.17 1.08
CA TYR A 234 15.39 -0.79 0.27
C TYR A 234 15.36 -0.25 -1.16
N VAL A 235 16.50 0.19 -1.67
CA VAL A 235 16.64 0.69 -3.04
C VAL A 235 17.96 0.24 -3.68
N GLY A 236 17.93 0.04 -4.99
CA GLY A 236 19.11 -0.07 -5.86
C GLY A 236 19.45 1.27 -6.51
N SER A 237 20.75 1.55 -6.64
CA SER A 237 21.29 2.77 -7.25
C SER A 237 22.25 2.48 -8.40
N GLN A 238 22.39 3.44 -9.31
CA GLN A 238 23.36 3.39 -10.40
C GLN A 238 24.82 3.48 -9.94
N ASP A 239 25.06 3.90 -8.70
CA ASP A 239 26.40 3.89 -8.09
C ASP A 239 26.90 2.48 -7.70
N ARG A 240 26.17 1.44 -8.10
CA ARG A 240 26.43 0.02 -7.82
C ARG A 240 26.15 -0.36 -6.37
N ASN A 241 25.31 0.38 -5.65
CA ASN A 241 24.95 0.02 -4.29
C ASN A 241 23.47 -0.34 -4.15
N VAL A 242 23.23 -1.23 -3.19
CA VAL A 242 21.92 -1.48 -2.60
C VAL A 242 21.93 -0.85 -1.22
N TYR A 243 20.96 0.02 -0.96
CA TYR A 243 20.82 0.73 0.30
C TYR A 243 19.65 0.17 1.11
N ALA A 244 19.82 0.13 2.42
CA ALA A 244 18.73 0.05 3.38
C ALA A 244 18.72 1.32 4.22
N LEU A 245 17.60 2.04 4.16
CA LEU A 245 17.38 3.27 4.90
C LEU A 245 16.31 3.02 5.96
N ASP A 246 16.42 3.68 7.10
CA ASP A 246 15.35 3.73 8.08
C ASP A 246 14.14 4.47 7.50
N ALA A 247 12.96 3.83 7.52
CA ALA A 247 11.77 4.35 6.85
C ALA A 247 11.25 5.67 7.43
N VAL A 248 11.53 5.94 8.71
CA VAL A 248 11.06 7.14 9.42
C VAL A 248 12.06 8.29 9.26
N THR A 249 13.35 8.02 9.39
CA THR A 249 14.39 9.04 9.49
C THR A 249 15.24 9.19 8.23
N GLY A 250 15.20 8.23 7.33
CA GLY A 250 16.07 8.15 6.15
C GLY A 250 17.51 7.77 6.46
N ARG A 251 17.86 7.53 7.74
CA ARG A 251 19.24 7.16 8.09
C ARG A 251 19.62 5.84 7.45
N GLU A 252 20.79 5.79 6.83
CA GLU A 252 21.31 4.54 6.29
C GLU A 252 21.54 3.53 7.42
N ARG A 253 20.87 2.37 7.30
CA ARG A 253 21.06 1.22 8.19
C ARG A 253 22.25 0.38 7.72
N TRP A 254 22.32 0.14 6.42
CA TRP A 254 23.45 -0.51 5.76
C TRP A 254 23.46 -0.20 4.27
N ARG A 255 24.60 -0.42 3.62
CA ARG A 255 24.74 -0.47 2.17
C ARG A 255 25.62 -1.67 1.78
N ILE A 256 25.36 -2.25 0.61
CA ILE A 256 26.30 -3.18 -0.03
C ILE A 256 26.64 -2.69 -1.43
N THR A 257 27.83 -3.06 -1.91
CA THR A 257 28.30 -2.72 -3.24
C THR A 257 28.27 -3.97 -4.13
N THR A 258 27.52 -3.90 -5.23
CA THR A 258 27.49 -4.87 -6.31
C THR A 258 28.61 -4.57 -7.34
N GLY A 259 28.80 -5.45 -8.31
CA GLY A 259 29.80 -5.27 -9.36
C GLY A 259 29.45 -4.18 -10.38
N ALA A 260 28.15 -3.90 -10.57
CA ALA A 260 27.64 -2.92 -11.53
C ALA A 260 26.32 -2.30 -11.04
N ALA A 261 25.74 -1.41 -11.85
CA ALA A 261 24.55 -0.64 -11.48
C ALA A 261 23.36 -1.54 -11.10
N VAL A 262 22.57 -1.09 -10.12
CA VAL A 262 21.38 -1.80 -9.64
C VAL A 262 20.13 -1.08 -10.13
N TRP A 263 19.55 -1.56 -11.23
CA TRP A 263 18.33 -1.00 -11.84
C TRP A 263 17.07 -1.73 -11.38
N SER A 264 17.20 -3.01 -11.02
CA SER A 264 16.13 -3.82 -10.46
C SER A 264 15.52 -3.16 -9.22
N SER A 265 14.19 -3.18 -9.13
CA SER A 265 13.50 -2.87 -7.87
C SER A 265 13.71 -4.03 -6.88
N PRO A 266 14.08 -3.77 -5.62
CA PRO A 266 14.23 -4.85 -4.64
C PRO A 266 12.89 -5.50 -4.30
N ALA A 267 12.91 -6.78 -3.90
CA ALA A 267 11.81 -7.46 -3.24
C ALA A 267 12.23 -7.84 -1.83
N ALA A 268 11.53 -7.30 -0.82
CA ALA A 268 11.80 -7.57 0.59
C ALA A 268 10.71 -8.47 1.18
N VAL A 269 11.06 -9.69 1.59
CA VAL A 269 10.15 -10.67 2.17
C VAL A 269 10.91 -11.57 3.15
N ASP A 270 10.28 -11.94 4.25
CA ASP A 270 10.82 -12.87 5.27
C ASP A 270 12.28 -12.59 5.69
N GLY A 271 12.55 -11.30 5.95
CA GLY A 271 13.88 -10.83 6.36
C GLY A 271 14.98 -10.99 5.30
N THR A 272 14.60 -11.10 4.02
CA THR A 272 15.51 -11.20 2.87
C THR A 272 15.14 -10.17 1.81
N VAL A 273 16.15 -9.49 1.28
CA VAL A 273 16.03 -8.57 0.15
C VAL A 273 16.62 -9.23 -1.08
N PHE A 274 15.81 -9.44 -2.10
CA PHE A 274 16.21 -9.95 -3.39
C PHE A 274 16.33 -8.80 -4.39
N VAL A 275 17.43 -8.74 -5.14
CA VAL A 275 17.66 -7.64 -6.10
C VAL A 275 18.60 -8.06 -7.22
N GLY A 276 18.24 -7.70 -8.46
CA GLY A 276 19.05 -7.92 -9.65
C GLY A 276 20.08 -6.80 -9.89
N SER A 277 21.21 -7.15 -10.47
CA SER A 277 22.29 -6.22 -10.82
C SER A 277 22.77 -6.43 -12.25
N ARG A 278 23.34 -5.38 -12.84
CA ARG A 278 23.98 -5.43 -14.17
C ARG A 278 25.36 -6.09 -14.18
N ASP A 279 25.79 -6.63 -13.04
CA ASP A 279 26.96 -7.51 -12.97
C ASP A 279 26.59 -8.98 -13.26
N HIS A 280 25.40 -9.20 -13.81
CA HIS A 280 24.86 -10.50 -14.16
C HIS A 280 24.60 -11.39 -12.93
N HIS A 281 24.14 -10.79 -11.82
CA HIS A 281 23.74 -11.54 -10.63
C HIS A 281 22.38 -11.11 -10.09
N LEU A 282 21.65 -12.09 -9.53
CA LEU A 282 20.62 -11.87 -8.54
C LEU A 282 21.22 -12.05 -7.14
N TYR A 283 21.02 -11.08 -6.27
CA TYR A 283 21.47 -11.12 -4.88
C TYR A 283 20.32 -11.43 -3.93
N ALA A 284 20.59 -12.21 -2.88
CA ALA A 284 19.75 -12.34 -1.71
C ALA A 284 20.50 -11.84 -0.47
N ILE A 285 19.94 -10.88 0.22
CA ILE A 285 20.63 -10.09 1.25
C ILE A 285 19.82 -10.17 2.55
N ARG A 286 20.47 -10.34 3.70
CA ARG A 286 19.78 -10.25 5.00
C ARG A 286 19.28 -8.83 5.22
N ALA A 287 17.96 -8.68 5.32
CA ALA A 287 17.28 -7.39 5.49
C ALA A 287 17.77 -6.60 6.72
N ALA A 288 18.10 -7.30 7.81
CA ALA A 288 18.53 -6.69 9.07
C ALA A 288 19.98 -6.16 9.05
N SER A 289 20.87 -6.72 8.22
CA SER A 289 22.32 -6.48 8.36
C SER A 289 23.05 -6.16 7.05
N GLY A 290 22.42 -6.34 5.89
CA GLY A 290 23.08 -6.21 4.60
C GLY A 290 24.00 -7.36 4.24
N HIS A 291 24.09 -8.43 5.05
CA HIS A 291 24.95 -9.57 4.71
C HIS A 291 24.36 -10.38 3.57
N GLU A 292 25.14 -10.63 2.51
CA GLU A 292 24.78 -11.55 1.44
C GLU A 292 24.45 -12.93 2.04
N ARG A 293 23.27 -13.46 1.72
CA ARG A 293 22.88 -14.85 2.01
C ARG A 293 23.41 -15.77 0.91
N TRP A 294 23.19 -15.36 -0.33
CA TRP A 294 23.66 -16.01 -1.54
C TRP A 294 23.55 -15.02 -2.71
N ARG A 295 24.22 -15.35 -3.81
CA ARG A 295 23.99 -14.73 -5.12
C ARG A 295 23.93 -15.81 -6.20
N PHE A 296 23.15 -15.55 -7.24
CA PHE A 296 22.97 -16.45 -8.37
C PHE A 296 23.48 -15.79 -9.65
N PRO A 297 24.44 -16.40 -10.37
CA PRO A 297 24.96 -15.85 -11.62
C PRO A 297 24.02 -16.13 -12.80
N THR A 298 23.77 -15.11 -13.60
CA THR A 298 23.13 -15.19 -14.93
C THR A 298 24.18 -14.95 -16.01
N ALA A 299 23.83 -15.19 -17.28
CA ALA A 299 24.72 -14.90 -18.41
C ALA A 299 24.46 -13.53 -19.07
N GLY A 300 23.77 -12.63 -18.36
CA GLY A 300 23.39 -11.30 -18.81
C GLY A 300 22.78 -10.50 -17.66
N ASP A 301 22.57 -9.20 -17.88
CA ASP A 301 22.05 -8.25 -16.88
C ASP A 301 20.74 -8.74 -16.24
N VAL A 302 20.56 -8.38 -14.97
CA VAL A 302 19.33 -8.66 -14.21
C VAL A 302 18.64 -7.33 -13.90
N ASP A 303 18.05 -6.73 -14.94
CA ASP A 303 17.27 -5.49 -14.84
C ASP A 303 15.81 -5.75 -14.41
N SER A 304 15.32 -6.98 -14.60
CA SER A 304 14.00 -7.42 -14.14
C SER A 304 13.94 -7.38 -12.61
N SER A 305 12.82 -6.88 -12.06
CA SER A 305 12.63 -6.88 -10.60
C SER A 305 12.15 -8.27 -10.15
N PRO A 306 12.80 -8.91 -9.16
CA PRO A 306 12.39 -10.22 -8.70
C PRO A 306 11.02 -10.18 -8.02
N VAL A 307 10.27 -11.28 -8.13
CA VAL A 307 9.08 -11.53 -7.33
C VAL A 307 9.27 -12.81 -6.54
N VAL A 308 8.78 -12.82 -5.30
CA VAL A 308 8.82 -14.00 -4.45
C VAL A 308 7.39 -14.49 -4.25
N SER A 309 7.18 -15.78 -4.51
CA SER A 309 5.94 -16.49 -4.20
C SER A 309 6.32 -17.78 -3.51
N ASP A 310 5.76 -17.99 -2.32
CA ASP A 310 6.12 -19.08 -1.43
C ASP A 310 7.65 -19.11 -1.21
N ASP A 311 8.30 -20.24 -1.48
CA ASP A 311 9.75 -20.41 -1.35
C ASP A 311 10.52 -20.18 -2.67
N THR A 312 9.92 -19.54 -3.67
CA THR A 312 10.52 -19.37 -5.00
C THR A 312 10.66 -17.90 -5.38
N VAL A 313 11.87 -17.52 -5.81
CA VAL A 313 12.16 -16.24 -6.43
C VAL A 313 12.13 -16.41 -7.94
N TYR A 314 11.31 -15.60 -8.62
CA TYR A 314 11.26 -15.54 -10.08
C TYR A 314 11.88 -14.24 -10.57
N VAL A 315 12.75 -14.31 -11.58
CA VAL A 315 13.41 -13.13 -12.15
C VAL A 315 13.76 -13.33 -13.62
N GLY A 316 13.57 -12.29 -14.44
CA GLY A 316 14.02 -12.25 -15.83
C GLY A 316 15.47 -11.77 -15.97
N SER A 317 16.14 -12.15 -17.06
CA SER A 317 17.48 -11.65 -17.38
C SER A 317 17.67 -11.42 -18.88
N ASP A 318 18.66 -10.59 -19.20
CA ASP A 318 19.17 -10.39 -20.56
C ASP A 318 19.84 -11.65 -21.14
N ASP A 319 20.02 -12.70 -20.34
CA ASP A 319 20.38 -14.04 -20.84
C ASP A 319 19.24 -14.78 -21.56
N ARG A 320 18.10 -14.09 -21.77
CA ARG A 320 16.87 -14.58 -22.42
C ARG A 320 16.18 -15.69 -21.62
N CYS A 321 16.34 -15.68 -20.30
CA CYS A 321 15.69 -16.63 -19.42
C CYS A 321 14.84 -15.93 -18.35
N LEU A 322 13.71 -16.57 -18.04
CA LEU A 322 13.05 -16.45 -16.75
C LEU A 322 13.62 -17.56 -15.86
N TRP A 323 14.12 -17.18 -14.70
CA TRP A 323 14.67 -18.09 -13.70
C TRP A 323 13.70 -18.27 -12.54
N ALA A 324 13.58 -19.49 -12.04
CA ALA A 324 12.95 -19.80 -10.76
C ALA A 324 14.00 -20.39 -9.82
N LEU A 325 14.20 -19.74 -8.68
CA LEU A 325 15.25 -20.08 -7.73
C LEU A 325 14.63 -20.32 -6.36
N ASP A 326 15.18 -21.27 -5.61
CA ASP A 326 14.84 -21.45 -4.21
C ASP A 326 15.24 -20.21 -3.39
N ALA A 327 14.27 -19.55 -2.75
CA ALA A 327 14.46 -18.27 -2.06
C ALA A 327 15.47 -18.37 -0.91
N ARG A 328 15.57 -19.53 -0.27
CA ARG A 328 16.47 -19.75 0.86
C ARG A 328 17.90 -20.05 0.43
N THR A 329 18.08 -20.83 -0.63
CA THR A 329 19.40 -21.37 -1.02
C THR A 329 19.99 -20.77 -2.29
N GLY A 330 19.19 -20.08 -3.11
CA GLY A 330 19.59 -19.55 -4.41
C GLY A 330 19.77 -20.61 -5.50
N ARG A 331 19.41 -21.88 -5.23
CA ARG A 331 19.52 -22.95 -6.21
C ARG A 331 18.43 -22.81 -7.27
N ALA A 332 18.81 -22.92 -8.54
CA ALA A 332 17.84 -22.95 -9.62
C ALA A 332 16.93 -24.17 -9.52
N ARG A 333 15.63 -23.92 -9.48
CA ARG A 333 14.58 -24.94 -9.60
C ARG A 333 14.36 -25.27 -11.07
N TRP A 334 14.20 -24.24 -11.89
CA TRP A 334 14.09 -24.36 -13.34
C TRP A 334 14.48 -23.04 -14.04
N ARG A 335 14.63 -23.10 -15.36
CA ARG A 335 14.72 -21.93 -16.24
C ARG A 335 13.80 -22.10 -17.45
N PHE A 336 13.19 -21.01 -17.88
CA PHE A 336 12.40 -20.95 -19.10
C PHE A 336 13.07 -19.99 -20.09
N ARG A 337 13.36 -20.46 -21.30
CA ARG A 337 14.09 -19.68 -22.32
C ARG A 337 13.11 -19.03 -23.30
N THR A 338 13.21 -17.72 -23.45
CA THR A 338 12.46 -16.91 -24.43
C THR A 338 13.27 -16.70 -25.71
N GLY A 339 12.66 -16.07 -26.72
CA GLY A 339 13.35 -15.76 -27.97
C GLY A 339 14.40 -14.65 -27.84
N ASP A 340 14.20 -13.74 -26.89
CA ASP A 340 15.02 -12.56 -26.64
C ASP A 340 15.02 -12.20 -25.14
N VAL A 341 15.65 -11.09 -24.75
CA VAL A 341 15.84 -10.68 -23.35
C VAL A 341 14.53 -10.60 -22.55
N VAL A 342 14.62 -10.85 -21.24
CA VAL A 342 13.49 -10.81 -20.31
C VAL A 342 13.71 -9.68 -19.30
N ARG A 343 13.30 -8.47 -19.67
CA ARG A 343 13.41 -7.28 -18.81
C ARG A 343 12.14 -6.92 -18.04
N SER A 344 11.01 -7.48 -18.47
CA SER A 344 9.75 -7.38 -17.75
C SER A 344 9.89 -8.03 -16.36
N SER A 345 9.29 -7.43 -15.33
CA SER A 345 9.25 -8.05 -14.00
C SER A 345 8.13 -9.10 -13.96
N PRO A 346 8.41 -10.35 -13.55
CA PRO A 346 7.40 -11.41 -13.54
C PRO A 346 6.26 -11.13 -12.55
N ALA A 347 5.06 -11.60 -12.88
CA ALA A 347 3.91 -11.63 -11.99
C ALA A 347 3.46 -13.08 -11.75
N VAL A 348 3.21 -13.45 -10.50
CA VAL A 348 2.78 -14.81 -10.13
C VAL A 348 1.32 -14.78 -9.72
N HIS A 349 0.51 -15.69 -10.28
CA HIS A 349 -0.87 -15.90 -9.85
C HIS A 349 -1.30 -17.34 -10.10
N GLY A 350 -1.81 -17.99 -9.06
CA GLY A 350 -2.18 -19.40 -9.11
C GLY A 350 -1.01 -20.28 -9.55
N ARG A 351 -1.20 -21.04 -10.63
CA ARG A 351 -0.18 -21.96 -11.18
C ARG A 351 0.72 -21.34 -12.26
N SER A 352 0.68 -20.03 -12.45
CA SER A 352 1.38 -19.37 -13.56
C SER A 352 2.30 -18.23 -13.08
N VAL A 353 3.46 -18.15 -13.73
CA VAL A 353 4.30 -16.96 -13.79
C VAL A 353 4.08 -16.33 -15.16
N TYR A 354 3.71 -15.05 -15.17
CA TYR A 354 3.53 -14.25 -16.38
C TYR A 354 4.72 -13.31 -16.57
N VAL A 355 5.32 -13.30 -17.75
CA VAL A 355 6.46 -12.44 -18.04
C VAL A 355 6.49 -11.99 -19.51
N GLY A 356 6.80 -10.71 -19.73
CA GLY A 356 7.03 -10.17 -21.06
C GLY A 356 8.48 -10.33 -21.53
N SER A 357 8.70 -10.44 -22.83
CA SER A 357 10.03 -10.47 -23.43
C SER A 357 10.15 -9.52 -24.63
N ASP A 358 11.39 -9.13 -24.93
CA ASP A 358 11.73 -8.38 -26.15
C ASP A 358 11.50 -9.20 -27.44
N ASP A 359 11.18 -10.49 -27.33
CA ASP A 359 10.75 -11.32 -28.46
C ASP A 359 9.34 -10.98 -28.97
N GLY A 360 8.65 -10.06 -28.30
CA GLY A 360 7.30 -9.62 -28.64
C GLY A 360 6.20 -10.55 -28.14
N PHE A 361 6.48 -11.32 -27.08
CA PHE A 361 5.50 -12.18 -26.45
C PHE A 361 5.32 -11.89 -24.97
N LEU A 362 4.08 -12.03 -24.52
CA LEU A 362 3.76 -12.33 -23.13
C LEU A 362 3.71 -13.84 -22.97
N HIS A 363 4.48 -14.39 -22.04
CA HIS A 363 4.56 -15.82 -21.75
C HIS A 363 3.87 -16.11 -20.41
N ALA A 364 3.13 -17.22 -20.35
CA ALA A 364 2.70 -17.85 -19.11
C ALA A 364 3.45 -19.16 -18.92
N VAL A 365 4.10 -19.31 -17.77
CA VAL A 365 4.97 -20.43 -17.42
C VAL A 365 4.45 -21.10 -16.16
N ASP A 366 4.41 -22.42 -16.12
CA ASP A 366 3.97 -23.17 -14.94
C ASP A 366 4.96 -23.00 -13.78
N VAL A 367 4.46 -22.61 -12.62
CA VAL A 367 5.26 -22.28 -11.42
C VAL A 367 6.11 -23.45 -10.92
N GLU A 368 5.61 -24.68 -11.06
CA GLU A 368 6.28 -25.87 -10.53
C GLU A 368 7.34 -26.40 -11.50
N THR A 369 6.99 -26.48 -12.77
CA THR A 369 7.78 -27.21 -13.78
C THR A 369 8.64 -26.30 -14.67
N GLY A 370 8.31 -25.00 -14.75
CA GLY A 370 8.93 -24.10 -15.72
C GLY A 370 8.47 -24.35 -17.16
N ALA A 371 7.45 -25.18 -17.39
CA ALA A 371 6.91 -25.45 -18.71
C ALA A 371 6.06 -24.28 -19.22
N GLY A 372 6.22 -23.92 -20.49
CA GLY A 372 5.36 -22.92 -21.12
C GLY A 372 3.91 -23.43 -21.18
N ARG A 373 2.98 -22.67 -20.61
CA ARG A 373 1.54 -22.97 -20.62
C ARG A 373 0.88 -22.38 -21.87
N TRP A 374 1.14 -21.10 -22.11
CA TRP A 374 0.70 -20.39 -23.31
C TRP A 374 1.62 -19.19 -23.56
N ARG A 375 1.55 -18.64 -24.77
CA ARG A 375 2.16 -17.35 -25.11
C ARG A 375 1.24 -16.56 -26.03
N TYR A 376 1.26 -15.25 -25.90
CA TYR A 376 0.48 -14.34 -26.74
C TYR A 376 1.43 -13.37 -27.46
N ARG A 377 1.25 -13.21 -28.77
CA ARG A 377 2.11 -12.37 -29.61
C ARG A 377 1.55 -10.95 -29.67
N THR A 378 2.32 -9.99 -29.20
CA THR A 378 2.04 -8.56 -29.37
C THR A 378 2.67 -8.04 -30.67
N GLY A 379 2.35 -6.80 -31.04
CA GLY A 379 2.95 -6.13 -32.21
C GLY A 379 4.35 -5.58 -31.95
N GLY A 380 4.78 -5.49 -30.68
CA GLY A 380 6.08 -4.97 -30.26
C GLY A 380 6.64 -5.66 -29.02
N ARG A 381 7.80 -5.20 -28.54
CA ARG A 381 8.48 -5.73 -27.34
C ARG A 381 7.59 -5.58 -26.09
N VAL A 382 7.59 -6.60 -25.23
CA VAL A 382 6.81 -6.60 -23.99
C VAL A 382 7.73 -6.34 -22.80
N ARG A 383 8.03 -5.07 -22.54
CA ARG A 383 8.87 -4.66 -21.39
C ARG A 383 8.07 -4.22 -20.16
N SER A 384 6.79 -3.90 -20.34
CA SER A 384 5.86 -3.65 -19.23
C SER A 384 5.75 -4.89 -18.34
N SER A 385 5.68 -4.71 -17.02
CA SER A 385 5.49 -5.82 -16.09
C SER A 385 4.00 -6.18 -16.01
N PRO A 386 3.60 -7.45 -16.19
CA PRO A 386 2.20 -7.83 -16.15
C PRO A 386 1.53 -7.51 -14.80
N ALA A 387 0.22 -7.26 -14.83
CA ALA A 387 -0.63 -7.22 -13.65
C ALA A 387 -1.74 -8.27 -13.77
N VAL A 388 -2.04 -8.99 -12.70
CA VAL A 388 -3.07 -10.03 -12.72
C VAL A 388 -4.19 -9.66 -11.75
N ALA A 389 -5.43 -9.61 -12.23
CA ALA A 389 -6.61 -9.33 -11.42
C ALA A 389 -7.86 -9.96 -12.03
N GLY A 390 -8.72 -10.56 -11.20
CA GLY A 390 -10.00 -11.11 -11.64
C GLY A 390 -9.89 -12.18 -12.74
N GLY A 391 -8.80 -12.97 -12.74
CA GLY A 391 -8.53 -13.95 -13.80
C GLY A 391 -8.10 -13.35 -15.14
N THR A 392 -7.72 -12.07 -15.18
CA THR A 392 -7.19 -11.38 -16.37
C THR A 392 -5.74 -10.97 -16.14
N VAL A 393 -4.90 -11.10 -17.15
CA VAL A 393 -3.53 -10.57 -17.21
C VAL A 393 -3.54 -9.32 -18.08
N TYR A 394 -3.07 -8.21 -17.52
CA TYR A 394 -2.93 -6.93 -18.20
C TYR A 394 -1.46 -6.64 -18.47
N VAL A 395 -1.11 -6.27 -19.69
CA VAL A 395 0.28 -5.96 -20.06
C VAL A 395 0.37 -4.90 -21.16
N GLY A 396 1.29 -3.95 -21.01
CA GLY A 396 1.61 -2.97 -22.05
C GLY A 396 2.68 -3.49 -23.01
N SER A 397 2.60 -3.06 -24.27
CA SER A 397 3.57 -3.39 -25.31
C SER A 397 4.14 -2.11 -25.96
N HIS A 398 5.35 -2.22 -26.51
CA HIS A 398 5.98 -1.15 -27.30
C HIS A 398 5.28 -0.86 -28.64
N ASP A 399 4.22 -1.59 -28.98
CA ASP A 399 3.32 -1.24 -30.10
C ASP A 399 2.26 -0.18 -29.71
N GLY A 400 2.29 0.33 -28.47
CA GLY A 400 1.38 1.34 -27.97
C GLY A 400 0.07 0.78 -27.40
N ASN A 401 -0.09 -0.53 -27.35
CA ASN A 401 -1.31 -1.17 -26.87
C ASN A 401 -1.19 -1.76 -25.46
N LEU A 402 -2.26 -1.61 -24.68
CA LEU A 402 -2.55 -2.37 -23.47
C LEU A 402 -3.40 -3.58 -23.85
N TYR A 403 -2.94 -4.76 -23.48
CA TYR A 403 -3.62 -6.02 -23.72
C TYR A 403 -4.23 -6.55 -22.41
N ALA A 404 -5.43 -7.12 -22.49
CA ALA A 404 -6.07 -7.87 -21.43
C ALA A 404 -6.35 -9.29 -21.93
N LEU A 405 -5.72 -10.26 -21.29
CA LEU A 405 -5.78 -11.67 -21.69
C LEU A 405 -6.37 -12.50 -20.55
N ASP A 406 -7.11 -13.55 -20.89
CA ASP A 406 -7.52 -14.55 -19.91
C ASP A 406 -6.29 -15.23 -19.29
N ALA A 407 -6.23 -15.25 -17.96
CA ALA A 407 -5.05 -15.72 -17.24
C ALA A 407 -4.82 -17.23 -17.41
N ALA A 408 -5.88 -18.02 -17.62
CA ALA A 408 -5.78 -19.46 -17.73
C ALA A 408 -5.40 -19.92 -19.14
N THR A 409 -5.96 -19.28 -20.16
CA THR A 409 -5.89 -19.71 -21.56
C THR A 409 -4.96 -18.86 -22.42
N GLY A 410 -4.73 -17.60 -22.04
CA GLY A 410 -4.02 -16.61 -22.86
C GLY A 410 -4.89 -16.04 -23.99
N GLU A 411 -6.18 -16.37 -24.03
CA GLU A 411 -7.11 -15.80 -25.01
C GLU A 411 -7.28 -14.31 -24.77
N GLU A 412 -7.29 -13.54 -25.86
CA GLU A 412 -7.51 -12.11 -25.81
C GLU A 412 -8.93 -11.79 -25.36
N ARG A 413 -9.06 -11.02 -24.28
CA ARG A 413 -10.35 -10.44 -23.87
C ARG A 413 -10.57 -9.12 -24.57
N TRP A 414 -9.55 -8.26 -24.61
CA TRP A 414 -9.53 -7.01 -25.37
C TRP A 414 -8.11 -6.44 -25.47
N TRP A 415 -7.92 -5.49 -26.39
CA TRP A 415 -6.76 -4.57 -26.39
C TRP A 415 -7.21 -3.13 -26.67
N LYS A 416 -6.40 -2.16 -26.22
CA LYS A 416 -6.62 -0.74 -26.48
C LYS A 416 -5.31 -0.02 -26.77
N ARG A 417 -5.31 0.84 -27.80
CA ARG A 417 -4.25 1.81 -28.05
C ARG A 417 -4.31 2.89 -26.97
N VAL A 418 -3.23 3.04 -26.20
CA VAL A 418 -3.15 3.98 -25.06
C VAL A 418 -1.88 4.84 -25.10
N GLY A 419 -1.10 4.78 -26.18
CA GLY A 419 0.09 5.62 -26.41
C GLY A 419 0.87 5.14 -27.63
N GLU A 420 2.09 5.65 -27.82
CA GLU A 420 2.97 5.17 -28.87
C GLU A 420 3.89 4.07 -28.33
N TRP A 421 4.54 4.27 -27.17
CA TRP A 421 5.45 3.32 -26.52
C TRP A 421 5.12 3.10 -25.04
N LEU A 422 4.59 1.92 -24.68
CA LEU A 422 4.23 1.61 -23.29
C LEU A 422 5.34 0.84 -22.56
N GLN A 423 6.04 1.54 -21.66
CA GLN A 423 6.91 0.92 -20.65
C GLN A 423 6.29 0.84 -19.26
N ALA A 424 5.34 1.71 -18.92
CA ALA A 424 4.75 1.71 -17.59
C ALA A 424 4.02 0.37 -17.33
N SER A 425 4.09 -0.09 -16.08
CA SER A 425 3.39 -1.31 -15.67
C SER A 425 1.98 -0.97 -15.21
N PRO A 426 0.93 -1.68 -15.67
CA PRO A 426 -0.44 -1.42 -15.23
C PRO A 426 -0.62 -1.72 -13.73
N THR A 427 -1.53 -1.00 -13.09
CA THR A 427 -2.02 -1.29 -11.73
C THR A 427 -3.53 -1.45 -11.79
N VAL A 428 -4.07 -2.54 -11.22
CA VAL A 428 -5.51 -2.79 -11.20
C VAL A 428 -6.04 -2.60 -9.80
N VAL A 429 -7.01 -1.69 -9.63
CA VAL A 429 -7.68 -1.41 -8.35
C VAL A 429 -9.17 -1.23 -8.61
N ASP A 430 -10.02 -1.90 -7.84
CA ASP A 430 -11.49 -1.76 -7.87
C ASP A 430 -12.11 -1.82 -9.27
N GLY A 431 -11.66 -2.78 -10.08
CA GLY A 431 -12.15 -2.97 -11.45
C GLY A 431 -11.70 -1.88 -12.45
N THR A 432 -10.69 -1.08 -12.09
CA THR A 432 -10.08 -0.06 -12.96
C THR A 432 -8.60 -0.39 -13.19
N VAL A 433 -8.16 -0.33 -14.45
CA VAL A 433 -6.75 -0.45 -14.83
C VAL A 433 -6.17 0.95 -14.98
N PHE A 434 -5.18 1.27 -14.16
CA PHE A 434 -4.39 2.48 -14.24
C PHE A 434 -3.08 2.23 -14.99
N LEU A 435 -2.74 3.10 -15.94
CA LEU A 435 -1.51 2.98 -16.73
C LEU A 435 -0.96 4.37 -17.07
N GLY A 436 0.33 4.58 -16.79
CA GLY A 436 1.06 5.74 -17.31
C GLY A 436 1.41 5.57 -18.78
N SER A 437 1.32 6.63 -19.57
CA SER A 437 1.66 6.60 -20.99
C SER A 437 2.70 7.68 -21.34
N ASP A 438 3.40 7.44 -22.43
CA ASP A 438 4.37 8.36 -23.03
C ASP A 438 3.70 9.60 -23.65
N ASP A 439 2.38 9.58 -23.79
CA ASP A 439 1.56 10.68 -24.30
C ASP A 439 1.16 11.73 -23.25
N HIS A 440 1.89 11.78 -22.13
CA HIS A 440 1.63 12.71 -21.01
C HIS A 440 0.31 12.45 -20.25
N GLY A 441 -0.23 11.22 -20.30
CA GLY A 441 -1.47 10.83 -19.62
C GLY A 441 -1.31 9.71 -18.58
N LEU A 442 -2.05 9.83 -17.47
CA LEU A 442 -2.45 8.70 -16.63
C LEU A 442 -3.83 8.21 -17.10
N TRP A 443 -3.86 7.01 -17.66
CA TRP A 443 -5.08 6.38 -18.17
C TRP A 443 -5.76 5.56 -17.09
N ALA A 444 -7.08 5.63 -17.04
CA ALA A 444 -7.95 4.76 -16.25
C ALA A 444 -8.96 4.09 -17.19
N LEU A 445 -8.86 2.77 -17.33
CA LEU A 445 -9.73 1.95 -18.17
C LEU A 445 -10.55 1.00 -17.32
N ASP A 446 -11.74 0.65 -17.77
CA ASP A 446 -12.52 -0.44 -17.18
C ASP A 446 -11.77 -1.76 -17.34
N ALA A 447 -11.60 -2.50 -16.25
CA ALA A 447 -10.82 -3.75 -16.27
C ALA A 447 -11.50 -4.87 -17.07
N VAL A 448 -12.84 -4.86 -17.17
CA VAL A 448 -13.60 -5.91 -17.85
C VAL A 448 -13.72 -5.60 -19.34
N THR A 449 -14.10 -4.37 -19.69
CA THR A 449 -14.43 -4.00 -21.07
C THR A 449 -13.28 -3.31 -21.80
N GLY A 450 -12.28 -2.79 -21.07
CA GLY A 450 -11.25 -1.92 -21.62
C GLY A 450 -11.81 -0.56 -22.05
N GLU A 451 -13.06 -0.23 -21.71
CA GLU A 451 -13.63 1.07 -22.03
C GLU A 451 -12.92 2.18 -21.26
N PHE A 452 -12.70 3.29 -21.96
CA PHE A 452 -12.09 4.46 -21.38
C PHE A 452 -12.98 5.02 -20.27
N ARG A 453 -12.48 5.02 -19.03
CA ARG A 453 -13.17 5.65 -17.91
C ARG A 453 -12.72 7.10 -17.75
N ARG A 454 -11.40 7.36 -17.79
CA ARG A 454 -10.82 8.69 -17.55
C ARG A 454 -9.37 8.79 -18.03
N ARG A 455 -8.95 10.02 -18.35
CA ARG A 455 -7.55 10.43 -18.52
C ARG A 455 -7.26 11.59 -17.58
N CYS A 456 -6.13 11.53 -16.90
CA CYS A 456 -5.60 12.68 -16.18
C CYS A 456 -4.37 13.18 -16.94
N GLU A 457 -4.38 14.44 -17.35
CA GLU A 457 -3.20 15.06 -17.94
C GLU A 457 -2.18 15.33 -16.84
N THR A 458 -0.96 14.82 -17.03
CA THR A 458 0.12 14.96 -16.05
C THR A 458 1.13 16.02 -16.46
N ASP A 459 0.89 16.75 -17.56
CA ASP A 459 1.78 17.74 -18.20
C ASP A 459 3.18 17.20 -18.54
N SER A 460 3.42 15.90 -18.34
CA SER A 460 4.70 15.21 -18.51
C SER A 460 4.49 13.70 -18.66
N VAL A 461 5.46 13.05 -19.31
CA VAL A 461 5.48 11.60 -19.57
C VAL A 461 5.51 10.83 -18.25
N VAL A 462 4.57 9.89 -18.07
CA VAL A 462 4.47 9.03 -16.88
C VAL A 462 4.90 7.62 -17.25
N LEU A 463 6.15 7.28 -16.92
CA LEU A 463 6.67 5.91 -17.13
C LEU A 463 6.60 5.05 -15.86
N THR A 464 6.15 5.64 -14.75
CA THR A 464 6.09 4.99 -13.44
C THR A 464 4.79 4.22 -13.24
N ARG A 465 4.84 3.14 -12.45
CA ARG A 465 3.63 2.43 -11.99
C ARG A 465 2.90 3.33 -10.98
N PRO A 466 1.62 3.67 -11.19
CA PRO A 466 0.86 4.47 -10.24
C PRO A 466 0.69 3.75 -8.91
N ALA A 467 0.91 4.46 -7.82
CA ALA A 467 0.67 3.97 -6.46
C ALA A 467 -0.62 4.58 -5.91
N VAL A 468 -1.63 3.74 -5.64
CA VAL A 468 -2.94 4.19 -5.17
C VAL A 468 -3.00 4.11 -3.64
N PHE A 469 -3.43 5.19 -3.00
CA PHE A 469 -3.65 5.30 -1.56
C PHE A 469 -4.95 6.07 -1.31
N GLY A 470 -5.96 5.42 -0.75
CA GLY A 470 -7.28 6.03 -0.57
C GLY A 470 -7.85 6.55 -1.89
N ARG A 471 -8.08 7.87 -1.99
CA ARG A 471 -8.58 8.55 -3.21
C ARG A 471 -7.50 9.29 -4.00
N ILE A 472 -6.22 8.94 -3.81
CA ILE A 472 -5.12 9.53 -4.56
C ILE A 472 -4.28 8.46 -5.25
N ALA A 473 -3.83 8.77 -6.46
CA ALA A 473 -2.84 8.01 -7.21
C ALA A 473 -1.57 8.86 -7.34
N CYS A 474 -0.45 8.34 -6.83
CA CYS A 474 0.86 8.96 -6.91
C CYS A 474 1.61 8.47 -8.17
N VAL A 475 2.13 9.40 -8.96
CA VAL A 475 2.91 9.12 -10.18
C VAL A 475 4.14 10.03 -10.27
N GLY A 476 5.25 9.47 -10.75
CA GLY A 476 6.46 10.22 -11.08
C GLY A 476 6.52 10.53 -12.58
N GLY A 477 6.94 11.75 -12.91
CA GLY A 477 7.12 12.22 -14.29
C GLY A 477 8.58 12.41 -14.71
N GLN A 478 8.81 12.42 -16.03
CA GLN A 478 10.11 12.78 -16.61
C GLN A 478 10.48 14.27 -16.48
N ASP A 479 9.57 15.10 -15.97
CA ASP A 479 9.89 16.48 -15.57
C ASP A 479 10.53 16.55 -14.19
N GLY A 480 10.76 15.40 -13.55
CA GLY A 480 11.30 15.32 -12.21
C GLY A 480 10.29 15.65 -11.11
N ILE A 481 9.01 15.65 -11.43
CA ILE A 481 7.94 15.96 -10.47
C ILE A 481 7.19 14.67 -10.11
N VAL A 482 7.03 14.43 -8.81
CA VAL A 482 6.04 13.48 -8.28
C VAL A 482 4.74 14.20 -7.99
N ARG A 483 3.63 13.61 -8.43
CA ARG A 483 2.29 14.17 -8.29
C ARG A 483 1.39 13.16 -7.57
N ALA A 484 0.53 13.65 -6.68
CA ALA A 484 -0.68 12.92 -6.32
C ALA A 484 -1.85 13.48 -7.10
N VAL A 485 -2.57 12.62 -7.81
CA VAL A 485 -3.78 12.96 -8.54
C VAL A 485 -4.96 12.32 -7.81
N ARG A 486 -6.04 13.08 -7.62
CA ARG A 486 -7.26 12.52 -7.02
C ARG A 486 -7.92 11.54 -8.00
N VAL A 487 -8.20 10.32 -7.58
CA VAL A 487 -8.86 9.28 -8.40
C VAL A 487 -10.30 9.05 -7.98
#